data_AF-A0A521TFA6-F1
#
_entry.id   AF-A0A521TFA6-F1
#
_cell.length_a   1.000
_cell.length_b   1.000
_cell.length_c   1.000
_cell.angle_alpha   90.00
_cell.angle_beta   90.00
_cell.angle_gamma   90.00
#
_symmetry.space_group_name_H-M   'P 1'
#
loop_
_entity.id
_entity.type
_entity.pdbx_description
1 polymer ?
#
loop_
_entity_poly.entity_id
_entity_poly.type
_entity_poly.pdbx_seq_one_letter_code
_entity_poly.pdbx_strand_id
1 'polypeptide(L)'
;MKTVARLGIALFFAAPHVMGGCVMTPRPAYGGPMETVAVDARTLPTSPSSIYIAPGTSAVIQANGVWSVGGPYGMFGPEGTAAAPRFEPGALLPSAPMGALIGSFDGTRWFPIGIGPTQVPGAGQLWLAANDAPPAGNFTDNSGSLNVIVTRSRP
;
A
#
# COMPACT_ATOMS: atom_id res chain seq x y z
N MET A 1 82.35 -3.19 17.97
CA MET A 1 80.98 -2.64 17.93
C MET A 1 80.41 -2.90 16.54
N LYS A 2 79.46 -3.84 16.41
CA LYS A 2 78.85 -4.22 15.13
C LYS A 2 77.37 -3.87 15.20
N THR A 3 76.93 -2.92 14.38
CA THR A 3 75.52 -2.53 14.23
C THR A 3 74.95 -3.24 13.00
N VAL A 4 73.92 -4.06 13.20
CA VAL A 4 73.23 -4.82 12.15
C VAL A 4 72.02 -4.02 11.67
N ALA A 5 71.98 -3.71 10.37
CA ALA A 5 70.86 -3.04 9.71
C ALA A 5 69.69 -4.03 9.50
N ARG A 6 68.47 -3.59 9.83
CA ARG A 6 67.22 -4.33 9.56
C ARG A 6 66.63 -3.88 8.23
N LEU A 7 66.47 -4.82 7.31
CA LEU A 7 65.82 -4.65 6.01
C LEU A 7 64.31 -4.88 6.18
N GLY A 8 63.50 -3.84 5.94
CA GLY A 8 62.03 -3.94 5.96
C GLY A 8 61.50 -4.42 4.60
N ILE A 9 60.77 -5.54 4.61
CA ILE A 9 60.02 -6.06 3.45
C ILE A 9 58.64 -5.41 3.45
N ALA A 10 58.31 -4.65 2.41
CA ALA A 10 56.97 -4.13 2.17
C ALA A 10 56.15 -5.14 1.38
N LEU A 11 55.10 -5.71 1.99
CA LEU A 11 54.06 -6.47 1.28
C LEU A 11 53.08 -5.50 0.63
N PHE A 12 53.01 -5.53 -0.70
CA PHE A 12 51.92 -4.92 -1.46
C PHE A 12 50.72 -5.88 -1.51
N PHE A 13 49.63 -5.54 -0.82
CA PHE A 13 48.33 -6.18 -1.03
C PHE A 13 47.64 -5.53 -2.22
N ALA A 14 47.42 -6.29 -3.29
CA ALA A 14 46.56 -5.89 -4.39
C ALA A 14 45.09 -5.98 -3.95
N ALA A 15 44.37 -4.87 -3.99
CA ALA A 15 42.93 -4.83 -3.73
C ALA A 15 42.14 -5.39 -4.92
N PRO A 16 41.20 -6.33 -4.73
CA PRO A 16 40.34 -6.79 -5.81
C PRO A 16 39.33 -5.69 -6.17
N HIS A 17 39.23 -5.42 -7.46
CA HIS A 17 38.19 -4.57 -8.03
C HIS A 17 36.84 -5.30 -7.94
N VAL A 18 35.96 -4.83 -7.05
CA VAL A 18 34.57 -5.27 -7.02
C VAL A 18 33.87 -4.61 -8.21
N MET A 19 33.65 -5.37 -9.29
CA MET A 19 32.75 -4.96 -10.35
C MET A 19 31.34 -4.87 -9.77
N GLY A 20 30.85 -3.64 -9.58
CA GLY A 20 29.47 -3.36 -9.20
C GLY A 20 28.53 -3.73 -10.33
N GLY A 21 28.13 -5.01 -10.38
CA GLY A 21 27.02 -5.45 -11.20
C GLY A 21 25.75 -4.79 -10.69
N CYS A 22 25.10 -3.99 -11.55
CA CYS A 22 23.75 -3.50 -11.29
C CYS A 22 22.84 -4.73 -11.18
N VAL A 23 22.51 -5.15 -9.95
CA VAL A 23 21.51 -6.19 -9.71
C VAL A 23 20.17 -5.58 -10.09
N MET A 24 19.77 -5.75 -11.35
CA MET A 24 18.39 -5.54 -11.74
C MET A 24 17.57 -6.61 -11.03
N THR A 25 16.89 -6.24 -9.95
CA THR A 25 15.85 -7.09 -9.38
C THR A 25 14.81 -7.30 -10.48
N PRO A 26 14.43 -8.55 -10.80
CA PRO A 26 13.43 -8.81 -11.81
C PRO A 26 12.15 -8.04 -11.45
N ARG A 27 11.64 -7.23 -12.38
CA ARG A 27 10.34 -6.59 -12.22
C ARG A 27 9.31 -7.72 -12.05
N PRO A 28 8.48 -7.71 -10.98
CA PRO A 28 7.44 -8.72 -10.82
C PRO A 28 6.59 -8.77 -12.08
N ALA A 29 6.43 -9.95 -12.67
CA ALA A 29 5.55 -10.13 -13.81
C ALA A 29 4.11 -9.98 -13.34
N TYR A 30 3.52 -8.80 -13.55
CA TYR A 30 2.09 -8.57 -13.36
C TYR A 30 1.32 -9.25 -14.49
N GLY A 31 0.34 -10.06 -14.12
CA GLY A 31 -0.38 -10.95 -15.05
C GLY A 31 -0.88 -12.24 -14.40
N GLY A 32 -0.96 -12.27 -13.07
CA GLY A 32 -1.79 -13.24 -12.36
C GLY A 32 -3.28 -12.97 -12.58
N PRO A 33 -4.16 -13.77 -11.96
CA PRO A 33 -5.60 -13.60 -12.09
C PRO A 33 -6.02 -12.20 -11.63
N MET A 34 -6.81 -11.54 -12.48
CA MET A 34 -7.47 -10.29 -12.17
C MET A 34 -8.77 -10.59 -11.42
N GLU A 35 -8.95 -9.96 -10.28
CA GLU A 35 -10.16 -10.06 -9.46
C GLU A 35 -10.78 -8.67 -9.32
N THR A 36 -12.11 -8.59 -9.41
CA THR A 36 -12.84 -7.35 -9.12
C THR A 36 -13.70 -7.57 -7.89
N VAL A 37 -13.57 -6.68 -6.90
CA VAL A 37 -14.31 -6.72 -5.64
C VAL A 37 -15.05 -5.40 -5.46
N ALA A 38 -16.34 -5.48 -5.15
CA ALA A 38 -17.11 -4.31 -4.76
C ALA A 38 -16.83 -3.98 -3.29
N VAL A 39 -16.49 -2.73 -3.00
CA VAL A 39 -16.32 -2.21 -1.64
C VAL A 39 -17.46 -1.23 -1.38
N ASP A 40 -18.39 -1.63 -0.50
CA ASP A 40 -19.50 -0.79 -0.08
C ASP A 40 -19.02 0.24 0.95
N ALA A 41 -19.37 1.50 0.74
CA ALA A 41 -18.97 2.59 1.63
C ALA A 41 -19.55 2.45 3.05
N ARG A 42 -20.61 1.65 3.23
CA ARG A 42 -21.26 1.37 4.51
C ARG A 42 -20.62 0.23 5.30
N THR A 43 -19.72 -0.53 4.69
CA THR A 43 -19.11 -1.67 5.36
C THR A 43 -18.12 -1.19 6.41
N LEU A 44 -18.46 -1.44 7.68
CA LEU A 44 -17.50 -1.38 8.77
C LEU A 44 -16.41 -2.45 8.55
N PRO A 45 -15.12 -2.12 8.60
CA PRO A 45 -14.04 -3.07 8.30
C PRO A 45 -13.74 -4.01 9.47
N THR A 46 -14.75 -4.73 9.94
CA THR A 46 -14.64 -5.72 11.04
C THR A 46 -14.06 -7.06 10.60
N SER A 47 -13.92 -7.29 9.28
CA SER A 47 -13.38 -8.51 8.69
C SER A 47 -12.64 -8.23 7.38
N PRO A 48 -11.69 -9.08 6.99
CA PRO A 48 -10.98 -8.97 5.71
C PRO A 48 -11.89 -9.17 4.51
N SER A 49 -11.44 -8.69 3.35
CA SER A 49 -11.99 -9.12 2.05
C SER A 49 -11.53 -10.54 1.69
N SER A 50 -12.08 -11.08 0.60
CA SER A 50 -11.60 -12.33 -0.02
C SER A 50 -10.22 -12.21 -0.66
N ILE A 51 -9.67 -10.99 -0.80
CA ILE A 51 -8.42 -10.75 -1.50
C ILE A 51 -7.26 -11.20 -0.63
N TYR A 52 -6.66 -12.33 -0.98
CA TYR A 52 -5.41 -12.81 -0.42
C TYR A 52 -4.21 -12.47 -1.34
N ILE A 53 -3.12 -11.98 -0.75
CA ILE A 53 -1.81 -11.81 -1.41
C ILE A 53 -0.84 -12.84 -0.81
N ALA A 54 -0.20 -13.64 -1.67
CA ALA A 54 0.66 -14.73 -1.23
C ALA A 54 2.03 -14.23 -0.72
N PRO A 55 2.67 -14.93 0.24
CA PRO A 55 4.03 -14.63 0.67
C PRO A 55 5.01 -14.50 -0.50
N GLY A 56 5.84 -13.46 -0.47
CA GLY A 56 6.83 -13.17 -1.51
C GLY A 56 6.27 -12.52 -2.79
N THR A 57 4.96 -12.27 -2.85
CA THR A 57 4.31 -11.62 -4.01
C THR A 57 3.85 -10.19 -3.68
N SER A 58 3.26 -9.51 -4.66
CA SER A 58 2.63 -8.20 -4.49
C SER A 58 1.34 -8.13 -5.32
N ALA A 59 0.52 -7.11 -5.09
CA ALA A 59 -0.61 -6.78 -5.94
C ALA A 59 -0.50 -5.35 -6.48
N VAL A 60 -1.07 -5.11 -7.65
CA VAL A 60 -1.42 -3.77 -8.13
C VAL A 60 -2.92 -3.61 -8.00
N ILE A 61 -3.32 -2.54 -7.32
CA ILE A 61 -4.72 -2.22 -7.06
C ILE A 61 -5.09 -0.97 -7.86
N GLN A 62 -6.23 -1.03 -8.52
CA GLN A 62 -6.89 0.10 -9.17
C GLN A 62 -8.34 0.15 -8.70
N ALA A 63 -8.94 1.33 -8.67
CA ALA A 63 -10.32 1.48 -8.26
C ALA A 63 -11.07 2.44 -9.19
N ASN A 64 -12.37 2.20 -9.35
CA ASN A 64 -13.29 3.10 -10.01
C ASN A 64 -14.65 3.07 -9.29
N GLY A 65 -15.56 3.95 -9.72
CA GLY A 65 -16.85 4.13 -9.07
C GLY A 65 -16.88 5.41 -8.23
N VAL A 66 -17.97 5.56 -7.49
CA VAL A 66 -18.22 6.73 -6.66
C VAL A 66 -18.96 6.30 -5.40
N TRP A 67 -18.61 6.93 -4.29
CA TRP A 67 -19.29 6.78 -3.02
C TRP A 67 -19.31 8.09 -2.24
N SER A 68 -20.01 8.10 -1.13
CA SER A 68 -20.09 9.20 -0.18
C SER A 68 -19.84 8.67 1.22
N VAL A 69 -19.13 9.45 2.04
CA VAL A 69 -18.95 9.19 3.48
C VAL A 69 -19.88 10.06 4.33
N GLY A 70 -21.11 10.26 3.84
CA GLY A 70 -22.11 11.09 4.51
C GLY A 70 -21.83 12.60 4.40
N GLY A 71 -22.58 13.36 5.19
CA GLY A 71 -22.44 14.81 5.32
C GLY A 71 -22.61 15.61 4.00
N PRO A 72 -22.10 16.86 3.95
CA PRO A 72 -22.20 17.73 2.78
C PRO A 72 -21.15 17.44 1.69
N TYR A 73 -20.34 16.38 1.83
CA TYR A 73 -19.21 16.11 0.93
C TYR A 73 -19.62 15.64 -0.46
N GLY A 74 -20.85 15.12 -0.61
CA GLY A 74 -21.35 14.59 -1.87
C GLY A 74 -20.71 13.25 -2.24
N MET A 75 -20.71 12.97 -3.55
CA MET A 75 -20.13 11.75 -4.12
C MET A 75 -18.75 12.05 -4.68
N PHE A 76 -17.78 11.18 -4.41
CA PHE A 76 -16.41 11.30 -4.89
C PHE A 76 -15.85 9.93 -5.26
N GLY A 77 -14.79 9.96 -6.07
CA GLY A 77 -14.07 8.75 -6.49
C GLY A 77 -13.12 8.22 -5.42
N PRO A 78 -12.31 7.20 -5.75
CA PRO A 78 -11.43 6.52 -4.80
C PRO A 78 -10.36 7.40 -4.13
N GLU A 79 -10.04 8.58 -4.68
CA GLU A 79 -9.12 9.55 -4.06
C GLU A 79 -9.72 10.26 -2.83
N GLY A 80 -11.02 10.09 -2.60
CA GLY A 80 -11.76 10.78 -1.55
C GLY A 80 -12.11 12.21 -1.93
N THR A 81 -12.57 12.97 -0.94
CA THR A 81 -13.00 14.36 -1.13
C THR A 81 -11.83 15.31 -1.37
N ALA A 82 -12.06 16.30 -2.22
CA ALA A 82 -11.20 17.49 -2.33
C ALA A 82 -11.76 18.68 -1.54
N ALA A 83 -12.99 18.58 -1.03
CA ALA A 83 -13.65 19.61 -0.25
C ALA A 83 -13.13 19.65 1.19
N ALA A 84 -13.29 20.80 1.85
CA ALA A 84 -12.95 20.97 3.26
C ALA A 84 -14.15 20.63 4.17
N PRO A 85 -13.91 20.02 5.35
CA PRO A 85 -12.63 19.48 5.79
C PRO A 85 -12.23 18.22 5.00
N ARG A 86 -10.96 18.17 4.59
CA ARG A 86 -10.43 17.08 3.76
C ARG A 86 -9.86 15.94 4.59
N PHE A 87 -9.26 16.26 5.73
CA PHE A 87 -8.58 15.32 6.61
C PHE A 87 -9.24 15.38 7.98
N GLU A 88 -9.65 14.23 8.49
CA GLU A 88 -10.32 14.13 9.79
C GLU A 88 -9.43 13.35 10.78
N PRO A 89 -9.09 13.93 11.95
CA PRO A 89 -8.26 13.26 12.96
C PRO A 89 -8.83 11.92 13.45
N GLY A 90 -10.14 11.74 13.38
CA GLY A 90 -10.82 10.51 13.80
C GLY A 90 -10.93 9.44 12.70
N ALA A 91 -10.54 9.74 11.45
CA ALA A 91 -10.63 8.79 10.35
C ALA A 91 -9.71 7.57 10.57
N LEU A 92 -10.04 6.44 9.93
CA LEU A 92 -9.19 5.24 9.93
C LEU A 92 -7.74 5.53 9.51
N LEU A 93 -7.55 6.45 8.58
CA LEU A 93 -6.26 6.98 8.16
C LEU A 93 -6.30 8.52 8.11
N PRO A 94 -5.94 9.22 9.21
CA PRO A 94 -6.04 10.68 9.29
C PRO A 94 -5.16 11.44 8.28
N SER A 95 -4.14 10.78 7.73
CA SER A 95 -3.25 11.35 6.71
C SER A 95 -3.79 11.25 5.28
N ALA A 96 -4.92 10.57 5.06
CA ALA A 96 -5.58 10.44 3.77
C ALA A 96 -6.89 11.24 3.74
N PRO A 97 -7.36 11.68 2.56
CA PRO A 97 -8.63 12.37 2.45
C PRO A 97 -9.80 11.53 2.96
N MET A 98 -10.84 12.18 3.49
CA MET A 98 -12.11 11.53 3.81
C MET A 98 -12.67 10.82 2.58
N GLY A 99 -13.13 9.60 2.79
CA GLY A 99 -13.67 8.73 1.76
C GLY A 99 -12.67 8.28 0.69
N ALA A 100 -11.37 8.47 0.90
CA ALA A 100 -10.38 7.79 0.08
C ALA A 100 -10.48 6.27 0.29
N LEU A 101 -10.20 5.49 -0.76
CA LEU A 101 -10.01 4.05 -0.62
C LEU A 101 -8.70 3.78 0.12
N ILE A 102 -8.77 3.01 1.20
CA ILE A 102 -7.63 2.62 2.03
C ILE A 102 -7.54 1.11 2.17
N GLY A 103 -6.34 0.63 2.46
CA GLY A 103 -6.02 -0.78 2.66
C GLY A 103 -5.40 -1.07 4.03
N SER A 104 -5.54 -2.30 4.51
CA SER A 104 -4.80 -2.82 5.67
C SER A 104 -4.58 -4.33 5.54
N PHE A 105 -3.52 -4.84 6.16
CA PHE A 105 -3.28 -6.29 6.30
C PHE A 105 -3.69 -6.83 7.68
N ASP A 106 -4.03 -5.96 8.62
CA ASP A 106 -4.34 -6.33 10.01
C ASP A 106 -5.57 -5.62 10.58
N GLY A 107 -6.25 -4.79 9.79
CA GLY A 107 -7.43 -4.02 10.20
C GLY A 107 -7.14 -2.82 11.12
N THR A 108 -5.87 -2.53 11.42
CA THR A 108 -5.47 -1.48 12.37
C THR A 108 -4.46 -0.49 11.79
N ARG A 109 -3.53 -0.96 10.96
CA ARG A 109 -2.55 -0.12 10.27
C ARG A 109 -3.00 0.06 8.83
N TRP A 110 -3.49 1.25 8.55
CA TRP A 110 -4.06 1.62 7.26
C TRP A 110 -3.04 2.33 6.38
N PHE A 111 -3.17 2.15 5.07
CA PHE A 111 -2.38 2.83 4.04
C PHE A 111 -3.27 3.32 2.90
N PRO A 112 -2.90 4.40 2.21
CA PRO A 112 -3.70 4.93 1.11
C PRO A 112 -3.62 4.00 -0.11
N ILE A 113 -4.76 3.78 -0.77
CA ILE A 113 -4.83 3.09 -2.07
C ILE A 113 -5.22 4.08 -3.17
N GLY A 114 -6.28 4.86 -2.97
CA GLY A 114 -6.74 5.83 -3.98
C GLY A 114 -7.28 5.17 -5.26
N ILE A 115 -7.19 5.89 -6.39
CA ILE A 115 -7.62 5.42 -7.72
C ILE A 115 -6.66 4.38 -8.30
N GLY A 116 -5.41 4.38 -7.85
CA GLY A 116 -4.33 3.55 -8.36
C GLY A 116 -3.80 4.00 -9.73
N PRO A 117 -2.88 3.22 -10.34
CA PRO A 117 -2.38 1.94 -9.85
C PRO A 117 -1.51 2.09 -8.59
N THR A 118 -1.87 1.37 -7.53
CA THR A 118 -1.12 1.35 -6.27
C THR A 118 -0.52 -0.04 -6.05
N GLN A 119 0.80 -0.09 -5.92
CA GLN A 119 1.50 -1.32 -5.60
C GLN A 119 1.38 -1.60 -4.10
N VAL A 120 0.83 -2.76 -3.76
CA VAL A 120 0.67 -3.22 -2.37
C VAL A 120 1.63 -4.40 -2.17
N PRO A 121 2.81 -4.16 -1.55
CA PRO A 121 3.71 -5.22 -1.16
C PRO A 121 3.22 -5.88 0.13
N GLY A 122 3.45 -7.19 0.26
CA GLY A 122 3.14 -7.91 1.50
C GLY A 122 2.34 -9.18 1.25
N ALA A 123 2.01 -9.85 2.34
CA ALA A 123 1.30 -11.12 2.33
C ALA A 123 0.19 -11.09 3.36
N GLY A 124 -0.92 -11.75 3.05
CA GLY A 124 -2.09 -11.81 3.92
C GLY A 124 -3.37 -11.47 3.18
N GLN A 125 -4.47 -11.55 3.91
CA GLN A 125 -5.75 -11.02 3.44
C GLN A 125 -5.69 -9.49 3.43
N LEU A 126 -6.44 -8.86 2.55
CA LEU A 126 -6.52 -7.41 2.45
C LEU A 126 -7.85 -6.93 3.02
N TRP A 127 -7.79 -5.91 3.85
CA TRP A 127 -8.93 -5.14 4.32
C TRP A 127 -9.04 -3.93 3.40
N LEU A 128 -10.25 -3.62 2.96
CA LEU A 128 -10.56 -2.47 2.12
C LEU A 128 -11.70 -1.70 2.77
N ALA A 129 -11.59 -0.37 2.83
CA ALA A 129 -12.59 0.48 3.43
C ALA A 129 -12.60 1.87 2.81
N ALA A 130 -13.72 2.58 2.99
CA ALA A 130 -13.75 4.03 2.89
C ALA A 130 -13.01 4.63 4.10
N ASN A 131 -12.21 5.66 3.86
CA ASN A 131 -11.54 6.39 4.93
C ASN A 131 -12.53 7.30 5.67
N ASP A 132 -13.09 6.80 6.76
CA ASP A 132 -14.10 7.47 7.56
C ASP A 132 -13.82 7.27 9.07
N ALA A 133 -14.56 7.94 9.96
CA ALA A 133 -14.18 8.16 11.35
C ALA A 133 -15.04 7.41 12.40
N PRO A 134 -14.78 6.15 12.76
CA PRO A 134 -15.49 5.51 13.88
C PRO A 134 -15.03 6.08 15.24
N PRO A 135 -15.89 6.22 16.28
CA PRO A 135 -17.33 5.93 16.33
C PRO A 135 -18.23 7.14 15.98
N ALA A 136 -17.65 8.30 15.66
CA ALA A 136 -18.38 9.57 15.45
C ALA A 136 -19.01 9.70 14.04
N GLY A 137 -18.44 8.99 13.05
CA GLY A 137 -18.98 8.72 11.73
C GLY A 137 -19.40 7.26 11.69
N ASN A 138 -20.69 7.01 11.87
CA ASN A 138 -21.23 5.69 11.57
C ASN A 138 -21.24 5.56 10.06
N PHE A 139 -20.52 4.58 9.52
CA PHE A 139 -20.55 4.20 8.10
C PHE A 139 -21.99 4.01 7.56
N THR A 140 -23.01 3.99 8.42
CA THR A 140 -24.43 3.91 8.06
C THR A 140 -24.95 5.05 7.19
N ASP A 141 -24.40 6.28 7.29
CA ASP A 141 -24.83 7.40 6.44
C ASP A 141 -24.03 7.47 5.12
N ASN A 142 -23.03 6.59 4.97
CA ASN A 142 -22.31 6.42 3.72
C ASN A 142 -23.23 5.84 2.65
N SER A 143 -22.85 6.00 1.39
CA SER A 143 -23.61 5.43 0.27
C SER A 143 -22.73 5.22 -0.96
N GLY A 144 -23.17 4.34 -1.87
CA GLY A 144 -22.42 3.98 -3.06
C GLY A 144 -21.33 2.94 -2.78
N SER A 145 -20.54 2.65 -3.81
CA SER A 145 -19.51 1.63 -3.76
C SER A 145 -18.41 1.89 -4.78
N LEU A 146 -17.25 1.29 -4.54
CA LEU A 146 -16.15 1.24 -5.50
C LEU A 146 -16.00 -0.17 -6.05
N ASN A 147 -15.61 -0.27 -7.32
CA ASN A 147 -15.09 -1.51 -7.89
C ASN A 147 -13.57 -1.48 -7.79
N VAL A 148 -13.02 -2.39 -7.00
CA VAL A 148 -11.58 -2.54 -6.78
C VAL A 148 -11.06 -3.69 -7.63
N ILE A 149 -10.17 -3.35 -8.55
CA ILE A 149 -9.49 -4.27 -9.45
C ILE A 149 -8.15 -4.63 -8.83
N VAL A 150 -7.91 -5.92 -8.63
CA VAL A 150 -6.68 -6.46 -8.06
C VAL A 150 -5.96 -7.32 -9.09
N THR A 151 -4.74 -6.95 -9.43
CA THR A 151 -3.84 -7.76 -10.28
C THR A 151 -2.66 -8.24 -9.45
N ARG A 152 -2.60 -9.54 -9.18
CA ARG A 152 -1.51 -10.16 -8.41
C ARG A 152 -0.27 -10.37 -9.31
N SER A 153 0.91 -10.20 -8.74
CA SER A 153 2.14 -10.66 -9.38
C SER A 153 2.15 -12.19 -9.41
N ARG A 154 2.74 -12.76 -10.46
CA ARG A 154 3.03 -14.20 -10.46
C ARG A 154 4.12 -14.50 -9.41
N PRO A 155 4.06 -15.66 -8.75
CA PRO A 155 5.20 -16.17 -7.99
C PRO A 155 6.40 -16.45 -8.91
#